data_AF-A0A502E8A4-F1
#
_entry.id   AF-A0A502E8A4-F1
#
_cell.length_a   1.000
_cell.length_b   1.000
_cell.length_c   1.000
_cell.angle_alpha   90.00
_cell.angle_beta   90.00
_cell.angle_gamma   90.00
#
_symmetry.space_group_name_H-M   'P 1'
#
loop_
_entity.id
_entity.type
_entity.pdbx_description
1 polymer ?
#
loop_
_entity_poly.entity_id
_entity_poly.type
_entity_poly.pdbx_seq_one_letter_code
_entity_poly.pdbx_strand_id
1 'polypeptide(L)'
;MRGAQVTDNAGIAQFITIFPGWYIGRTVHIHFKVHRDKATVLTAQMYFDESVIAAAHSVAPYNDHVGRDMTNATDYVYDPDSCAVVATLSGGQVAALTVGIPT
;
A
#
# COMPACT_ATOMS: atom_id res chain seq x y z
N MET A 1 10.11 3.80 -4.97
CA MET A 1 9.22 4.87 -5.45
C MET A 1 8.92 5.84 -4.32
N ARG A 2 8.83 7.14 -4.58
CA ARG A 2 8.61 8.19 -3.56
C ARG A 2 7.82 9.34 -4.18
N GLY A 3 6.99 10.00 -3.39
CA GLY A 3 6.25 11.18 -3.79
C GLY A 3 5.66 11.88 -2.56
N ALA A 4 5.21 13.11 -2.74
CA ALA A 4 4.48 13.88 -1.73
C ALA A 4 3.32 14.60 -2.42
N GLN A 5 2.19 14.68 -1.73
CA GLN A 5 1.00 15.39 -2.19
C GLN A 5 0.40 16.15 -1.01
N VAL A 6 -0.19 17.30 -1.28
CA VAL A 6 -1.03 18.01 -0.32
C VAL A 6 -2.45 17.49 -0.53
N THR A 7 -3.15 17.18 0.55
CA THR A 7 -4.55 16.77 0.47
C THR A 7 -5.42 17.91 -0.04
N ASP A 8 -6.46 17.57 -0.81
CA ASP A 8 -7.48 18.54 -1.17
C ASP A 8 -8.39 18.91 0.02
N ASN A 9 -9.42 19.71 -0.25
CA ASN A 9 -10.40 20.14 0.77
C ASN A 9 -11.22 18.98 1.36
N ALA A 10 -11.25 17.83 0.71
CA ALA A 10 -11.89 16.61 1.22
C ALA A 10 -10.92 15.70 1.99
N GLY A 11 -9.65 16.10 2.14
CA GLY A 11 -8.63 15.30 2.81
C GLY A 11 -8.02 14.22 1.92
N ILE A 12 -8.24 14.27 0.60
CA ILE A 12 -7.81 13.23 -0.34
C ILE A 12 -6.44 13.59 -0.92
N ALA A 13 -5.52 12.63 -0.90
CA ALA A 13 -4.28 12.67 -1.66
C ALA A 13 -4.25 11.47 -2.63
N GLN A 14 -3.91 11.72 -3.90
CA GLN A 14 -3.88 10.69 -4.94
C GLN A 14 -2.47 10.55 -5.50
N PHE A 15 -2.07 9.30 -5.72
CA PHE A 15 -0.79 8.96 -6.32
C PHE A 15 -1.00 7.98 -7.47
N ILE A 16 -0.36 8.25 -8.60
CA ILE A 16 -0.18 7.25 -9.65
C ILE A 16 1.16 6.57 -9.40
N THR A 17 1.11 5.27 -9.16
CA THR A 17 2.27 4.44 -8.85
C THR A 17 2.08 3.06 -9.49
N ILE A 18 3.12 2.24 -9.50
CA ILE A 18 2.99 0.81 -9.79
C ILE A 18 2.66 0.02 -8.52
N PHE A 19 2.19 -1.21 -8.68
CA PHE A 19 2.03 -2.15 -7.57
C PHE A 19 3.40 -2.45 -6.93
N PRO A 20 3.52 -2.49 -5.59
CA PRO A 20 4.81 -2.76 -4.95
C PRO A 20 5.22 -4.23 -5.10
N GLY A 21 6.51 -4.47 -5.30
CA GLY A 21 7.08 -5.82 -5.16
C GLY A 21 7.28 -6.21 -3.69
N TRP A 22 7.88 -7.37 -3.47
CA TRP A 22 8.19 -7.90 -2.14
C TRP A 22 9.71 -7.92 -1.86
N TYR A 23 10.07 -8.00 -0.58
CA TYR A 23 11.43 -8.26 -0.10
C TYR A 23 11.37 -9.20 1.10
N ILE A 24 12.48 -9.89 1.38
CA ILE A 24 12.57 -10.91 2.42
C ILE A 24 12.10 -10.37 3.77
N GLY A 25 11.30 -11.18 4.47
CA GLY A 25 10.89 -10.92 5.85
C GLY A 25 9.73 -9.95 6.02
N ARG A 26 9.10 -9.46 4.95
CA ARG A 26 7.93 -8.56 5.03
C ARG A 26 6.89 -8.87 3.94
N THR A 27 5.61 -8.69 4.24
CA THR A 27 4.54 -8.75 3.23
C THR A 27 4.60 -7.53 2.30
N VAL A 28 3.83 -7.54 1.21
CA VAL A 28 3.77 -6.43 0.25
C VAL A 28 3.07 -5.20 0.85
N HIS A 29 3.73 -4.04 0.81
CA HIS A 29 3.19 -2.81 1.40
C HIS A 29 3.67 -1.53 0.69
N ILE A 30 2.94 -0.44 0.91
CA ILE A 30 3.37 0.94 0.60
C ILE A 30 3.55 1.70 1.90
N HIS A 31 4.73 2.26 2.13
CA HIS A 31 4.95 3.18 3.23
C HIS A 31 4.29 4.54 2.97
N PHE A 32 3.68 5.12 4.00
CA PHE A 32 3.24 6.51 3.95
C PHE A 32 3.46 7.23 5.27
N LYS A 33 3.53 8.56 5.19
CA LYS A 33 3.59 9.46 6.34
C LYS A 33 2.61 10.60 6.13
N VAL A 34 1.99 11.04 7.21
CA VAL A 34 1.13 12.23 7.21
C VAL A 34 1.81 13.33 7.97
N HIS A 35 1.90 14.51 7.35
CA HIS A 35 2.44 15.71 7.94
C HIS A 35 1.33 16.74 8.15
N ARG A 36 1.26 17.32 9.34
CA ARG A 36 0.38 18.44 9.68
C ARG A 36 1.22 19.49 10.40
N ASP A 37 1.13 20.74 9.97
CA ASP A 37 1.89 21.86 10.56
C ASP A 37 3.40 21.59 10.71
N LYS A 38 4.00 20.97 9.67
CA LYS A 38 5.41 20.55 9.61
C LYS A 38 5.82 19.44 10.60
N ALA A 39 4.90 18.92 11.41
CA ALA A 39 5.11 17.74 12.25
C ALA A 39 4.68 16.46 11.53
N THR A 40 5.37 15.35 11.80
CA THR A 40 4.88 14.02 11.39
C THR A 40 3.86 13.56 12.42
N VAL A 41 2.61 13.39 12.01
CA VAL A 41 1.52 12.96 12.90
C VAL A 41 1.19 11.48 12.75
N LEU A 42 1.62 10.86 11.65
CA LEU A 42 1.46 9.42 11.41
C LEU A 42 2.61 8.89 10.55
N THR A 43 3.09 7.70 10.90
CA THR A 43 3.93 6.86 10.05
C THR A 43 3.31 5.48 10.02
N ALA A 44 2.92 5.02 8.83
CA ALA A 44 2.15 3.81 8.67
C ALA A 44 2.46 3.10 7.34
N GLN A 45 1.78 1.98 7.11
CA GLN A 45 1.92 1.13 5.95
C GLN A 45 0.55 0.79 5.40
N MET A 46 0.37 0.89 4.09
CA MET A 46 -0.81 0.40 3.39
C MET A 46 -0.53 -1.03 2.92
N TYR A 47 -1.42 -1.95 3.27
CA TYR A 47 -1.37 -3.36 2.87
C TYR A 47 -2.43 -3.68 1.82
N PHE A 48 -2.37 -4.88 1.26
CA PHE A 48 -3.29 -5.36 0.22
C PHE A 48 -3.75 -6.77 0.55
N ASP A 49 -4.99 -7.11 0.16
CA ASP A 49 -5.49 -8.47 0.29
C ASP A 49 -4.58 -9.48 -0.45
N GLU A 50 -4.40 -10.68 0.10
CA GLU A 50 -3.53 -11.71 -0.47
C GLU A 50 -3.96 -12.12 -1.88
N SER A 51 -5.25 -12.08 -2.20
CA SER A 51 -5.74 -12.34 -3.56
C SER A 51 -5.30 -11.25 -4.55
N VAL A 52 -5.23 -9.99 -4.12
CA VAL A 52 -4.74 -8.87 -4.93
C VAL A 52 -3.23 -9.01 -5.16
N ILE A 53 -2.47 -9.34 -4.11
CA ILE A 53 -1.02 -9.58 -4.20
C ILE A 53 -0.73 -10.74 -5.17
N ALA A 54 -1.44 -11.86 -5.01
CA ALA A 54 -1.28 -13.02 -5.87
C ALA A 54 -1.60 -12.70 -7.35
N ALA A 55 -2.67 -11.96 -7.61
CA ALA A 55 -3.02 -11.53 -8.96
C ALA A 55 -1.93 -10.64 -9.57
N ALA A 56 -1.46 -9.62 -8.85
CA ALA A 56 -0.40 -8.73 -9.32
C ALA A 56 0.93 -9.47 -9.56
N HIS A 57 1.29 -10.42 -8.69
CA HIS A 57 2.53 -11.19 -8.82
C HIS A 57 2.46 -12.34 -9.85
N SER A 58 1.30 -12.59 -10.44
CA SER A 58 1.14 -13.57 -11.53
C SER A 58 1.41 -12.99 -12.93
N VAL A 59 1.55 -11.67 -13.04
CA VAL A 59 1.77 -10.97 -14.32
C VAL A 59 3.20 -10.41 -14.41
N ALA A 60 3.71 -10.29 -15.64
CA ALA A 60 5.02 -9.69 -15.88
C ALA A 60 5.04 -8.19 -15.49
N PRO A 61 6.15 -7.66 -14.95
CA PRO A 61 7.41 -8.36 -14.65
C PRO A 61 7.45 -9.01 -13.25
N TYR A 62 6.36 -8.96 -12.46
CA TYR A 62 6.38 -9.43 -11.08
C TYR A 62 6.53 -10.95 -10.96
N ASN A 63 6.01 -11.69 -11.95
CA ASN A 63 6.12 -13.16 -12.01
C ASN A 63 7.55 -13.69 -12.17
N ASP A 64 8.52 -12.84 -12.53
CA ASP A 64 9.93 -13.21 -12.56
C ASP A 64 10.57 -13.22 -11.16
N HIS A 65 9.98 -12.50 -10.19
CA HIS A 65 10.48 -12.42 -8.82
C HIS A 65 9.76 -13.42 -7.90
N VAL A 66 10.26 -14.66 -7.89
CA VAL A 66 9.67 -15.82 -7.22
C VAL A 66 10.23 -16.07 -5.81
N GLY A 67 9.50 -16.83 -4.99
CA GLY A 67 9.97 -17.24 -3.67
C GLY A 67 9.64 -16.27 -2.54
N ARG A 68 8.56 -15.50 -2.66
CA ARG A 68 8.04 -14.68 -1.56
C ARG A 68 7.87 -15.53 -0.30
N ASP A 69 8.53 -15.12 0.77
CA ASP A 69 8.64 -15.85 2.05
C ASP A 69 7.57 -15.45 3.08
N MET A 70 6.90 -14.32 2.87
CA MET A 70 5.96 -13.73 3.82
C MET A 70 4.61 -13.38 3.20
N THR A 71 3.55 -13.74 3.92
CA THR A 71 2.17 -13.29 3.69
C THR A 71 1.77 -12.24 4.74
N ASN A 72 0.63 -11.57 4.55
CA ASN A 72 0.03 -10.71 5.56
C ASN A 72 -0.13 -11.44 6.91
N ALA A 73 -0.55 -12.71 6.89
CA ALA A 73 -0.78 -13.49 8.11
C ALA A 73 0.50 -13.82 8.88
N THR A 74 1.67 -13.75 8.23
CA THR A 74 2.97 -14.12 8.83
C THR A 74 3.91 -12.93 9.03
N ASP A 75 3.57 -11.75 8.51
CA ASP A 75 4.33 -10.51 8.77
C ASP A 75 3.91 -9.90 10.12
N TYR A 76 4.87 -9.84 11.05
CA TYR A 76 4.65 -9.31 12.41
C TYR A 76 4.32 -7.81 12.47
N VAL A 77 4.50 -7.07 11.37
CA VAL A 77 4.15 -5.64 11.25
C VAL A 77 2.81 -5.44 10.56
N TYR A 78 2.23 -6.49 9.97
CA TYR A 78 0.94 -6.41 9.29
C TYR A 78 -0.14 -5.86 10.22
N ASP A 79 -0.91 -4.92 9.70
CA ASP A 79 -2.06 -4.32 10.39
C ASP A 79 -3.28 -4.47 9.49
N PRO A 80 -4.28 -5.30 9.89
CA PRO A 80 -5.48 -5.52 9.09
C PRO A 80 -6.32 -4.25 8.92
N ASP A 81 -6.25 -3.29 9.84
CA ASP A 81 -6.99 -2.02 9.73
C ASP A 81 -6.38 -1.08 8.69
N SER A 82 -5.14 -1.37 8.26
CA SER A 82 -4.43 -0.62 7.22
C SER A 82 -4.43 -1.34 5.85
N CYS A 83 -5.36 -2.29 5.64
CA CYS A 83 -5.53 -2.98 4.37
C CYS A 83 -6.39 -2.15 3.40
N ALA A 84 -5.87 -1.85 2.21
CA ALA A 84 -6.58 -1.06 1.21
C ALA A 84 -7.71 -1.84 0.54
N VAL A 85 -8.80 -1.15 0.25
CA VAL A 85 -9.83 -1.64 -0.66
C VAL A 85 -9.35 -1.42 -2.09
N VAL A 86 -9.34 -2.48 -2.90
CA VAL A 86 -8.83 -2.44 -4.27
C VAL A 86 -9.95 -2.75 -5.27
N ALA A 87 -10.07 -1.89 -6.28
CA ALA A 87 -10.92 -2.10 -7.43
C ALA A 87 -10.05 -2.25 -8.69
N THR A 88 -10.40 -3.21 -9.55
CA THR A 88 -9.77 -3.37 -10.87
C THR A 88 -10.62 -2.65 -11.93
N LEU A 89 -9.99 -1.80 -12.72
CA LEU A 89 -10.58 -1.04 -13.80
C LEU A 89 -9.89 -1.41 -15.12
N SER A 90 -10.48 -1.04 -16.27
CA SER A 90 -9.94 -1.35 -17.60
C SER A 90 -8.54 -0.80 -17.87
N GLY A 91 -8.09 0.21 -17.10
CA GLY A 91 -6.78 0.84 -17.21
C GLY A 91 -5.81 0.58 -16.06
N GLY A 92 -6.15 -0.29 -15.10
CA GLY A 92 -5.31 -0.56 -13.94
C GLY A 92 -6.09 -0.80 -12.65
N GLN A 93 -5.42 -0.65 -11.51
CA GLN A 93 -6.05 -0.81 -10.20
C GLN A 93 -6.17 0.54 -9.50
N VAL A 94 -7.24 0.70 -8.73
CA VAL A 94 -7.41 1.78 -7.76
C VAL A 94 -7.43 1.16 -6.38
N ALA A 95 -6.50 1.59 -5.52
CA ALA A 95 -6.47 1.22 -4.12
C ALA A 95 -6.82 2.46 -3.28
N ALA A 96 -7.68 2.28 -2.29
CA ALA A 96 -8.08 3.33 -1.35
C ALA A 96 -7.95 2.85 0.09
N LEU A 97 -7.40 3.70 0.94
CA LEU A 97 -7.32 3.50 2.38
C LEU A 97 -7.80 4.78 3.06
N THR A 98 -8.81 4.67 3.92
CA THR A 98 -9.23 5.76 4.80
C THR A 98 -8.41 5.70 6.07
N VAL A 99 -7.79 6.82 6.44
CA VAL A 99 -6.87 6.88 7.58
C VAL A 99 -7.40 7.88 8.61
N GLY A 100 -7.61 7.41 9.84
CA GLY A 100 -7.86 8.28 10.98
C GLY A 100 -6.58 8.99 11.41
N ILE A 101 -6.60 10.32 11.47
CA ILE A 101 -5.47 11.10 11.96
C ILE A 101 -5.69 11.39 13.45
N PRO A 102 -4.79 10.95 14.34
CA PRO A 102 -4.86 11.32 15.75
C PRO A 102 -4.89 12.84 15.92
N THR A 103 -5.78 13.32 16.79
CA THR A 103 -5.87 14.74 17.16
C THR A 103 -4.78 15.15 18.13
#